data_AF-A0AA86W0Q1-F1
#
_entry.id   AF-A0AA86W0Q1-F1
#
_cell.length_a   1.000
_cell.length_b   1.000
_cell.length_c   1.000
_cell.angle_alpha   90.00
_cell.angle_beta   90.00
_cell.angle_gamma   90.00
#
_symmetry.space_group_name_H-M   'P 1'
#
loop_
_entity.id
_entity.type
_entity.pdbx_description
1 polymer ?
#
loop_
_entity_poly.entity_id
_entity_poly.type
_entity_poly.pdbx_seq_one_letter_code
_entity_poly.pdbx_strand_id
1 'polypeptide(L)'
;MEPEHSDKNLLLFLPDDVFAVVSRFLSPRDVCNLCLCCKSLNALVASEKLWLTQCDDLGIVPHKDLVEWRKGVASYKALCRFLVGVKPLIGIWVHQNPELGNVVYVMPGFVSVVGCRIIPQELGPLGMEEGPILWASVFEIVSDFDGSMMFFLHGREEEMNYVYPGSVKLTDKSCNVLLLEVEPGECSNVSALLQSKSFVHHSCVESSSSRKICRSNSDVSSSQRMVENGEGMVSFGKLAFSDRRKLLEVTTSHVRQKVPDKMIGPLFPRLRDDEENFQKDLVLLWERRSRLSQMYKVGSGHIDEYKSSSQEAVDPTQFELGDVRARFDRSRSISNPLPEEDTNTQCIKRKGLRGYFWNGIKQMLGRSNSMNGSHSVSKKLMSRGEIRYERLQEFLRSSDTVRLTLKASTVKLSSYRAWPNMRDSRFALYKLPLRVPRDDQEYAGLWGGTFGWPPGKPSEDKPGKALFFLLLSYEEFQGQQLLIATKILEGTHYVLHPNGSAMFTANINEPSSEPFPWDTDADLVPVNVTHAFVGEGIASGYGFRYPGSKPGSLFVLQNGILAFMWKESRVVLTLQRLNLQELLKKGERVPSLPPVTNFSYLTKSYSNVFVGLPSPSNFLSSSRFA
;
A
#
# COMPACT_ATOMS: atom_id res chain seq x y z
N MET A 1 -7.33 -58.15 -40.69
CA MET A 1 -6.73 -56.81 -40.70
C MET A 1 -7.65 -55.94 -39.84
N GLU A 2 -7.36 -55.90 -38.54
CA GLU A 2 -8.11 -55.03 -37.62
C GLU A 2 -7.69 -53.58 -37.85
N PRO A 3 -8.60 -52.60 -37.70
CA PRO A 3 -8.24 -51.21 -37.83
C PRO A 3 -7.53 -50.75 -36.56
N GLU A 4 -6.30 -50.25 -36.71
CA GLU A 4 -5.55 -49.58 -35.66
C GLU A 4 -6.39 -48.48 -35.01
N HIS A 5 -6.66 -48.63 -33.71
CA HIS A 5 -7.23 -47.57 -32.89
C HIS A 5 -6.23 -46.41 -32.83
N SER A 6 -6.48 -45.38 -33.64
CA SER A 6 -5.83 -44.08 -33.53
C SER A 6 -6.00 -43.54 -32.10
N ASP A 7 -4.89 -43.48 -31.37
CA ASP A 7 -4.76 -42.92 -30.01
C ASP A 7 -5.13 -41.43 -30.00
N LYS A 8 -6.43 -41.13 -29.88
CA LYS A 8 -6.98 -39.77 -29.92
C LYS A 8 -6.95 -39.01 -28.59
N ASN A 9 -6.18 -39.48 -27.60
CA ASN A 9 -6.16 -38.91 -26.24
C ASN A 9 -4.78 -38.34 -25.84
N LEU A 10 -4.06 -37.72 -26.79
CA LEU A 10 -2.71 -37.19 -26.59
C LEU A 10 -2.57 -36.25 -25.36
N LEU A 11 -3.60 -35.46 -25.03
CA LEU A 11 -3.54 -34.50 -23.91
C LEU A 11 -3.77 -35.16 -22.53
N LEU A 12 -4.57 -36.23 -22.47
CA LEU A 12 -4.94 -36.90 -21.21
C LEU A 12 -3.89 -37.90 -20.74
N PHE A 13 -2.97 -38.27 -21.63
CA PHE A 13 -1.84 -39.17 -21.36
C PHE A 13 -0.50 -38.43 -21.24
N LEU A 14 -0.52 -37.10 -21.21
CA LEU A 14 0.71 -36.33 -20.96
C LEU A 14 1.22 -36.64 -19.55
N PRO A 15 2.52 -36.89 -19.37
CA PRO A 15 3.14 -36.93 -18.05
C PRO A 15 2.92 -35.61 -17.31
N ASP A 16 2.77 -35.67 -15.99
CA ASP A 16 2.60 -34.51 -15.10
C ASP A 16 3.61 -33.39 -15.39
N ASP A 17 4.87 -33.75 -15.65
CA ASP A 17 5.95 -32.78 -15.90
C ASP A 17 5.73 -32.02 -17.22
N VAL A 18 5.23 -32.70 -18.26
CA VAL A 18 4.92 -32.07 -19.56
C VAL A 18 3.69 -31.17 -19.42
N PHE A 19 2.67 -31.65 -18.70
CA PHE A 19 1.47 -30.87 -18.45
C PHE A 19 1.75 -29.63 -17.60
N ALA A 20 2.67 -29.72 -16.63
CA ALA A 20 3.14 -28.56 -15.86
C ALA A 20 3.78 -27.50 -16.77
N VAL A 21 4.61 -27.89 -17.74
CA VAL A 21 5.18 -26.97 -18.74
C VAL A 21 4.10 -26.32 -19.60
N VAL A 22 3.12 -27.09 -20.07
CA VAL A 22 1.98 -26.55 -20.85
C VAL A 22 1.16 -25.56 -20.00
N SER A 23 1.00 -25.83 -18.71
CA SER A 23 0.24 -24.98 -17.80
C SER A 23 0.80 -23.56 -17.72
N ARG A 24 2.09 -23.34 -17.97
CA ARG A 24 2.73 -22.00 -17.96
C ARG A 24 2.07 -21.00 -18.90
N PHE A 25 1.46 -21.50 -19.96
CA PHE A 25 0.76 -20.69 -20.97
C PHE A 25 -0.71 -20.42 -20.63
N LEU A 26 -1.20 -20.98 -19.52
CA LEU A 26 -2.56 -20.82 -19.02
C LEU A 26 -2.55 -19.93 -17.79
N SER A 27 -3.62 -19.14 -17.60
CA SER A 27 -3.78 -18.47 -16.33
C SER A 27 -4.19 -19.46 -15.23
N PRO A 28 -3.89 -19.20 -13.95
CA PRO A 28 -4.36 -20.03 -12.84
C PRO A 28 -5.87 -20.27 -12.83
N ARG A 29 -6.65 -19.31 -13.38
CA ARG A 29 -8.09 -19.45 -13.56
C ARG A 29 -8.45 -20.46 -14.63
N ASP A 30 -7.72 -20.45 -15.76
CA ASP A 30 -7.95 -21.40 -16.86
C ASP A 30 -7.55 -22.81 -16.45
N VAL A 31 -6.46 -22.96 -15.68
CA VAL A 31 -6.09 -24.22 -15.03
C VAL A 31 -7.21 -24.73 -14.13
N CYS A 32 -7.81 -23.86 -13.30
CA CYS A 32 -8.99 -24.24 -12.52
C CYS A 32 -10.17 -24.67 -13.41
N ASN A 33 -10.42 -23.99 -14.53
CA ASN A 33 -11.50 -24.36 -15.44
C ASN A 33 -11.28 -25.75 -16.06
N LEU A 34 -10.02 -26.17 -16.29
CA LEU A 34 -9.71 -27.51 -16.80
C LEU A 34 -10.19 -28.64 -15.87
N CYS A 35 -10.27 -28.40 -14.55
CA CYS A 35 -10.74 -29.43 -13.62
C CYS A 35 -12.22 -29.80 -13.85
N LEU A 36 -12.99 -28.90 -14.48
CA LEU A 36 -14.40 -29.11 -14.79
C LEU A 36 -14.60 -29.91 -16.07
N CYS A 37 -13.56 -30.11 -16.89
CA CYS A 37 -13.69 -30.75 -18.20
C CYS A 37 -13.83 -32.27 -18.11
N CYS A 38 -12.99 -32.94 -17.31
CA CYS A 38 -13.06 -34.39 -17.12
C CYS A 38 -12.32 -34.86 -15.86
N LYS A 39 -12.53 -36.12 -15.45
CA LYS A 39 -11.89 -36.71 -14.27
C LYS A 39 -10.36 -36.74 -14.35
N SER A 40 -9.81 -37.05 -15.53
CA SER A 40 -8.34 -37.11 -15.73
C SER A 40 -7.70 -35.72 -15.61
N LEU A 41 -8.32 -34.69 -16.20
CA LEU A 41 -7.84 -33.31 -16.04
C LEU A 41 -8.02 -32.80 -14.62
N ASN A 42 -9.09 -33.19 -13.91
CA ASN A 42 -9.23 -32.88 -12.50
C ASN A 42 -8.10 -33.49 -11.66
N ALA A 43 -7.69 -34.73 -11.96
CA ALA A 43 -6.56 -35.36 -11.29
C ALA A 43 -5.24 -34.62 -11.58
N LEU A 44 -4.99 -34.22 -12.84
CA LEU A 44 -3.82 -33.42 -13.21
C LEU A 44 -3.80 -32.04 -12.53
N VAL A 45 -4.96 -31.38 -12.44
CA VAL A 45 -5.11 -30.10 -11.72
C VAL A 45 -4.96 -30.27 -10.20
N ALA A 46 -5.04 -31.48 -9.65
CA ALA A 46 -4.71 -31.73 -8.25
C ALA A 46 -3.19 -31.88 -8.00
N SER A 47 -2.37 -31.97 -9.05
CA SER A 47 -0.91 -32.17 -8.94
C SER A 47 -0.19 -30.95 -8.34
N GLU A 48 0.60 -31.17 -7.29
CA GLU A 48 1.41 -30.12 -6.64
C GLU A 48 2.47 -29.53 -7.58
N LYS A 49 3.02 -30.34 -8.50
CA LYS A 49 4.03 -29.89 -9.50
C LYS A 49 3.49 -28.82 -10.44
N LEU A 50 2.23 -28.97 -10.85
CA LEU A 50 1.54 -27.99 -11.69
C LEU A 50 1.45 -26.66 -10.97
N TRP A 51 0.96 -26.66 -9.73
CA TRP A 51 0.76 -25.41 -8.98
C TRP A 51 2.06 -24.77 -8.52
N LEU A 52 3.12 -25.55 -8.27
CA LEU A 52 4.46 -25.00 -8.06
C LEU A 52 4.91 -24.23 -9.29
N THR A 53 4.73 -24.81 -10.48
CA THR A 53 5.04 -24.15 -11.77
C THR A 53 4.24 -22.87 -11.95
N GLN A 54 2.93 -22.89 -11.66
CA GLN A 54 2.09 -21.69 -11.68
C GLN A 54 2.58 -20.61 -10.70
N CYS A 55 3.04 -21.00 -9.50
CA CYS A 55 3.61 -20.07 -8.54
C CYS A 55 4.93 -19.47 -9.02
N ASP A 56 5.81 -20.27 -9.62
CA ASP A 56 7.08 -19.81 -10.21
C ASP A 56 6.85 -18.77 -11.30
N ASP A 57 5.91 -19.02 -12.22
CA ASP A 57 5.61 -18.13 -13.33
C ASP A 57 5.03 -16.77 -12.88
N LEU A 58 4.49 -16.69 -11.65
CA LEU A 58 4.06 -15.41 -11.09
C LEU A 58 5.23 -14.47 -10.82
N GLY A 59 6.43 -15.00 -10.57
CA GLY A 59 7.68 -14.25 -10.37
C GLY A 59 7.68 -13.35 -9.13
N ILE A 60 6.85 -13.65 -8.12
CA ILE A 60 6.72 -12.81 -6.91
C ILE A 60 7.84 -13.10 -5.91
N VAL A 61 8.20 -14.38 -5.74
CA VAL A 61 9.32 -14.82 -4.91
C VAL A 61 10.14 -15.88 -5.66
N PRO A 62 11.45 -16.02 -5.35
CA PRO A 62 12.28 -17.06 -5.95
C PRO A 62 11.76 -18.48 -5.65
N HIS A 63 12.04 -19.43 -6.55
CA HIS A 63 11.64 -20.84 -6.42
C HIS A 63 11.98 -21.46 -5.05
N LYS A 64 13.21 -21.19 -4.55
CA LYS A 64 13.65 -21.69 -3.24
C LYS A 64 12.76 -21.21 -2.09
N ASP A 65 12.25 -19.98 -2.17
CA ASP A 65 11.38 -19.41 -1.15
C ASP A 65 9.94 -19.94 -1.29
N LEU A 66 9.48 -20.31 -2.49
CA LEU A 66 8.19 -20.99 -2.67
C LEU A 66 8.14 -22.33 -1.94
N VAL A 67 9.24 -23.11 -1.98
CA VAL A 67 9.34 -24.39 -1.27
C VAL A 67 9.23 -24.19 0.24
N GLU A 68 9.82 -23.12 0.78
CA GLU A 68 9.67 -22.76 2.19
C GLU A 68 8.24 -22.28 2.50
N TRP A 69 7.66 -21.41 1.67
CA TRP A 69 6.31 -20.89 1.88
C TRP A 69 5.25 -21.99 1.81
N ARG A 70 5.46 -23.01 0.98
CA ARG A 70 4.59 -24.19 0.86
C ARG A 70 4.34 -24.88 2.19
N LYS A 71 5.31 -24.88 3.12
CA LYS A 71 5.17 -25.50 4.44
C LYS A 71 4.09 -24.82 5.30
N GLY A 72 3.70 -23.59 4.95
CA GLY A 72 2.77 -22.77 5.73
C GLY A 72 1.32 -22.88 5.28
N VAL A 73 1.09 -23.47 4.11
CA VAL A 73 -0.23 -23.58 3.48
C VAL A 73 -0.54 -25.02 3.11
N ALA A 74 -1.80 -25.31 2.82
CA ALA A 74 -2.27 -26.66 2.56
C ALA A 74 -1.64 -27.29 1.30
N SER A 75 -1.44 -26.50 0.25
CA SER A 75 -0.97 -26.93 -1.08
C SER A 75 -0.32 -25.78 -1.86
N TYR A 76 0.45 -26.08 -2.92
CA TYR A 76 0.87 -25.05 -3.87
C TYR A 76 -0.33 -24.39 -4.56
N LYS A 77 -1.49 -25.06 -4.65
CA LYS A 77 -2.73 -24.44 -5.13
C LYS A 77 -3.21 -23.34 -4.18
N ALA A 78 -3.18 -23.58 -2.88
CA ALA A 78 -3.48 -22.58 -1.85
C ALA A 78 -2.46 -21.43 -1.92
N LEU A 79 -1.17 -21.74 -2.08
CA LEU A 79 -0.13 -20.73 -2.26
C LEU A 79 -0.39 -19.87 -3.51
N CYS A 80 -0.72 -20.50 -4.64
CA CYS A 80 -1.01 -19.84 -5.90
C CYS A 80 -2.21 -18.92 -5.76
N ARG A 81 -3.28 -19.36 -5.08
CA ARG A 81 -4.45 -18.52 -4.76
C ARG A 81 -4.05 -17.24 -4.04
N PHE A 82 -3.21 -17.35 -3.01
CA PHE A 82 -2.69 -16.20 -2.27
C PHE A 82 -1.87 -15.28 -3.17
N LEU A 83 -0.87 -15.84 -3.87
CA LEU A 83 0.05 -15.10 -4.75
C LEU A 83 -0.68 -14.36 -5.87
N VAL A 84 -1.66 -14.98 -6.51
CA VAL A 84 -2.52 -14.33 -7.52
C VAL A 84 -3.29 -13.15 -6.92
N GLY A 85 -3.79 -13.31 -5.69
CA GLY A 85 -4.52 -12.26 -4.97
C GLY A 85 -3.66 -11.04 -4.65
N VAL A 86 -2.41 -11.25 -4.23
CA VAL A 86 -1.50 -10.17 -3.80
C VAL A 86 -0.61 -9.62 -4.91
N LYS A 87 -0.44 -10.32 -6.05
CA LYS A 87 0.38 -9.86 -7.18
C LYS A 87 0.10 -8.41 -7.59
N PRO A 88 -1.16 -7.95 -7.73
CA PRO A 88 -1.44 -6.58 -8.14
C PRO A 88 -1.05 -5.55 -7.08
N LEU A 89 -0.87 -5.96 -5.82
CA LEU A 89 -0.51 -5.08 -4.70
C LEU A 89 0.99 -4.77 -4.67
N ILE A 90 1.84 -5.63 -5.24
CA ILE A 90 3.30 -5.43 -5.26
C ILE A 90 3.67 -4.17 -6.07
N GLY A 91 4.60 -3.39 -5.52
CA GLY A 91 5.13 -2.18 -6.15
C GLY A 91 5.16 -0.97 -5.21
N ILE A 92 5.43 0.20 -5.79
CA ILE A 92 5.49 1.46 -5.05
C ILE A 92 4.12 2.12 -5.04
N TRP A 93 3.72 2.58 -3.87
CA TRP A 93 2.50 3.30 -3.61
C TRP A 93 2.82 4.63 -2.95
N VAL A 94 2.08 5.67 -3.31
CA VAL A 94 2.27 7.02 -2.79
C VAL A 94 0.97 7.63 -2.31
N HIS A 95 1.07 8.65 -1.45
CA HIS A 95 -0.07 9.46 -1.04
C HIS A 95 0.26 10.94 -1.00
N GLN A 96 -0.63 11.77 -1.55
CA GLN A 96 -0.62 13.23 -1.48
C GLN A 96 0.68 13.92 -1.96
N ASN A 97 0.57 15.21 -2.23
CA ASN A 97 1.68 16.12 -2.53
C ASN A 97 1.44 17.45 -1.76
N PRO A 98 2.42 18.08 -1.10
CA PRO A 98 3.78 17.62 -0.77
C PRO A 98 3.91 17.25 0.71
N GLU A 99 3.99 15.97 1.04
CA GLU A 99 4.33 15.55 2.39
C GLU A 99 5.44 14.50 2.34
N LEU A 100 6.43 14.68 3.22
CA LEU A 100 7.59 13.83 3.39
C LEU A 100 7.15 12.42 3.82
N GLY A 101 7.77 11.40 3.24
CA GLY A 101 7.65 10.03 3.74
C GLY A 101 6.34 9.33 3.40
N ASN A 102 5.59 9.81 2.41
CA ASN A 102 4.38 9.14 1.89
C ASN A 102 4.64 8.07 0.82
N VAL A 103 5.84 7.51 0.78
CA VAL A 103 6.21 6.40 -0.11
C VAL A 103 6.11 5.08 0.65
N VAL A 104 5.24 4.20 0.18
CA VAL A 104 5.06 2.84 0.71
C VAL A 104 5.44 1.85 -0.38
N TYR A 105 6.43 1.02 -0.13
CA TYR A 105 6.79 -0.08 -1.01
C TYR A 105 6.17 -1.38 -0.49
N VAL A 106 5.42 -2.05 -1.35
CA VAL A 106 4.75 -3.30 -1.04
C VAL A 106 5.56 -4.44 -1.65
N MET A 107 6.07 -5.32 -0.80
CA MET A 107 6.99 -6.39 -1.17
C MET A 107 6.68 -7.72 -0.47
N PRO A 108 7.20 -8.85 -0.99
CA PRO A 108 7.05 -10.15 -0.33
C PRO A 108 7.67 -10.16 1.08
N GLY A 109 6.91 -10.68 2.04
CA GLY A 109 7.29 -10.94 3.43
C GLY A 109 7.71 -12.40 3.65
N PHE A 110 7.04 -13.06 4.60
CA PHE A 110 7.13 -14.50 4.81
C PHE A 110 5.75 -15.14 4.82
N VAL A 111 5.41 -15.86 3.75
CA VAL A 111 4.02 -16.30 3.46
C VAL A 111 3.03 -15.12 3.60
N SER A 112 3.51 -13.93 3.26
CA SER A 112 2.83 -12.66 3.44
C SER A 112 3.34 -11.62 2.43
N VAL A 113 2.64 -10.50 2.33
CA VAL A 113 3.06 -9.29 1.63
C VAL A 113 2.98 -8.12 2.59
N VAL A 114 4.03 -7.31 2.63
CA VAL A 114 4.22 -6.25 3.61
C VAL A 114 4.30 -4.90 2.90
N GLY A 115 3.55 -3.91 3.38
CA GLY A 115 3.72 -2.51 3.01
C GLY A 115 4.71 -1.83 3.94
N CYS A 116 5.87 -1.43 3.41
CA CYS A 116 6.93 -0.73 4.13
C CYS A 116 6.96 0.74 3.72
N ARG A 117 6.75 1.65 4.68
CA ARG A 117 6.95 3.09 4.49
C ARG A 117 8.43 3.40 4.54
N ILE A 118 8.94 4.02 3.49
CA ILE A 118 10.33 4.48 3.44
C ILE A 118 10.42 5.82 4.18
N ILE A 119 11.34 5.92 5.13
CA ILE A 119 11.51 7.12 5.93
C ILE A 119 12.46 8.09 5.22
N PRO A 120 12.08 9.36 5.07
CA PRO A 120 12.99 10.42 4.63
C PRO A 120 14.19 10.52 5.58
N GLN A 121 15.39 10.39 5.03
CA GLN A 121 16.63 10.37 5.81
C GLN A 121 17.81 10.97 5.04
N GLU A 122 18.82 11.39 5.77
CA GLU A 122 20.15 11.61 5.22
C GLU A 122 20.90 10.27 5.17
N LEU A 123 21.79 10.12 4.19
CA LEU A 123 22.69 8.98 4.11
C LEU A 123 23.82 9.14 5.13
N GLY A 124 24.10 8.05 5.83
CA GLY A 124 25.28 7.91 6.68
C GLY A 124 26.57 7.70 5.89
N PRO A 125 27.71 7.50 6.58
CA PRO A 125 29.04 7.38 5.97
C PRO A 125 29.16 6.19 5.00
N LEU A 126 28.38 5.13 5.23
CA LEU A 126 28.31 3.93 4.38
C LEU A 126 27.55 4.16 3.06
N GLY A 127 26.95 5.34 2.87
CA GLY A 127 26.24 5.66 1.65
C GLY A 127 24.96 4.87 1.44
N MET A 128 24.58 4.70 0.17
CA MET A 128 23.29 4.11 -0.19
C MET A 128 23.34 2.60 -0.42
N GLU A 129 24.49 2.04 -0.80
CA GLU A 129 24.62 0.59 -1.08
C GLU A 129 24.82 -0.23 0.20
N GLU A 130 25.63 0.29 1.12
CA GLU A 130 26.01 -0.37 2.37
C GLU A 130 25.26 0.20 3.57
N GLY A 131 24.76 1.44 3.49
CA GLY A 131 24.04 2.08 4.59
C GLY A 131 22.61 1.57 4.75
N PRO A 132 22.14 1.38 6.00
CA PRO A 132 20.77 0.96 6.25
C PRO A 132 19.78 2.08 5.88
N ILE A 133 18.69 1.72 5.20
CA ILE A 133 17.54 2.61 5.04
C ILE A 133 16.55 2.43 6.18
N LEU A 134 16.02 3.54 6.70
CA LEU A 134 14.99 3.53 7.72
C LEU A 134 13.63 3.29 7.08
N TRP A 135 12.85 2.38 7.67
CA TRP A 135 11.51 2.06 7.20
C TRP A 135 10.56 1.71 8.35
N ALA A 136 9.26 1.89 8.14
CA ALA A 136 8.21 1.50 9.10
C ALA A 136 7.17 0.58 8.46
N SER A 137 6.65 -0.39 9.22
CA SER A 137 5.57 -1.25 8.76
C SER A 137 4.24 -0.48 8.68
N VAL A 138 3.53 -0.58 7.57
CA VAL A 138 2.21 0.04 7.35
C VAL A 138 1.09 -0.97 7.47
N PHE A 139 1.17 -2.04 6.70
CA PHE A 139 0.22 -3.14 6.73
C PHE A 139 0.91 -4.44 6.33
N GLU A 140 0.30 -5.57 6.68
CA GLU A 140 0.73 -6.91 6.29
C GLU A 140 -0.50 -7.71 5.84
N ILE A 141 -0.38 -8.44 4.75
CA ILE A 141 -1.39 -9.39 4.27
C ILE A 141 -0.77 -10.78 4.35
N VAL A 142 -1.28 -11.62 5.25
CA VAL A 142 -0.76 -12.96 5.52
C VAL A 142 -1.66 -14.00 4.87
N SER A 143 -1.08 -15.04 4.28
CA SER A 143 -1.85 -16.19 3.80
C SER A 143 -2.31 -17.05 4.96
N ASP A 144 -3.61 -17.36 5.02
CA ASP A 144 -4.10 -18.46 5.84
C ASP A 144 -3.76 -19.81 5.19
N PHE A 145 -4.03 -20.91 5.90
CA PHE A 145 -3.75 -22.27 5.48
C PHE A 145 -4.38 -22.64 4.13
N ASP A 146 -5.57 -22.11 3.81
CA ASP A 146 -6.29 -22.36 2.55
C ASP A 146 -5.90 -21.41 1.40
N GLY A 147 -4.97 -20.47 1.63
CA GLY A 147 -4.61 -19.43 0.68
C GLY A 147 -5.48 -18.19 0.71
N SER A 148 -6.42 -18.09 1.66
CA SER A 148 -7.18 -16.85 1.90
C SER A 148 -6.29 -15.76 2.51
N MET A 149 -6.71 -14.50 2.36
CA MET A 149 -5.91 -13.33 2.74
C MET A 149 -6.39 -12.76 4.08
N MET A 150 -5.49 -12.71 5.05
CA MET A 150 -5.70 -12.05 6.35
C MET A 150 -5.02 -10.68 6.33
N PHE A 151 -5.78 -9.60 6.54
CA PHE A 151 -5.23 -8.24 6.58
C PHE A 151 -4.92 -7.80 7.99
N PHE A 152 -3.75 -7.20 8.18
CA PHE A 152 -3.36 -6.50 9.40
C PHE A 152 -2.86 -5.11 9.04
N LEU A 153 -3.51 -4.08 9.57
CA LEU A 153 -2.92 -2.74 9.60
C LEU A 153 -1.95 -2.67 10.80
N HIS A 154 -0.83 -1.97 10.64
CA HIS A 154 0.14 -1.73 11.71
C HIS A 154 0.03 -0.29 12.21
N GLY A 155 0.20 -0.12 13.52
CA GLY A 155 0.28 1.20 14.13
C GLY A 155 0.92 1.18 15.51
N ARG A 156 1.30 2.36 15.98
CA ARG A 156 1.80 2.57 17.35
C ARG A 156 0.97 3.62 18.06
N GLU A 157 0.57 3.31 19.28
CA GLU A 157 -0.19 4.20 20.16
C GLU A 157 0.41 4.08 21.57
N GLU A 158 0.60 5.19 22.28
CA GLU A 158 1.11 5.19 23.67
C GLU A 158 2.40 4.35 23.83
N GLU A 159 3.34 4.49 22.88
CA GLU A 159 4.59 3.74 22.79
C GLU A 159 4.47 2.22 22.55
N MET A 160 3.25 1.69 22.48
CA MET A 160 2.96 0.28 22.26
C MET A 160 2.64 -0.01 20.79
N ASN A 161 3.15 -1.13 20.29
CA ASN A 161 2.85 -1.61 18.95
C ASN A 161 1.54 -2.39 18.92
N TYR A 162 0.69 -2.08 17.96
CA TYR A 162 -0.60 -2.74 17.73
C TYR A 162 -0.71 -3.24 16.29
N VAL A 163 -1.48 -4.32 16.14
CA VAL A 163 -2.02 -4.76 14.85
C VAL A 163 -3.53 -4.65 14.87
N TYR A 164 -4.11 -4.32 13.72
CA TYR A 164 -5.53 -4.07 13.57
C TYR A 164 -6.04 -5.02 12.47
N PRO A 165 -6.62 -6.18 12.84
CA PRO A 165 -7.08 -7.16 11.89
C PRO A 165 -8.27 -6.62 11.08
N GLY A 166 -8.32 -6.99 9.81
CA GLY A 166 -9.39 -6.62 8.90
C GLY A 166 -9.52 -7.61 7.76
N SER A 167 -10.22 -7.22 6.70
CA SER A 167 -10.41 -8.04 5.50
C SER A 167 -9.81 -7.40 4.25
N VAL A 168 -9.44 -8.22 3.26
CA VAL A 168 -9.04 -7.76 1.93
C VAL A 168 -10.18 -8.02 0.96
N LYS A 169 -10.67 -7.00 0.26
CA LYS A 169 -11.58 -7.21 -0.87
C LYS A 169 -10.85 -7.76 -2.09
N LEU A 170 -11.59 -8.50 -2.93
CA LEU A 170 -11.05 -9.09 -4.15
C LEU A 170 -10.23 -8.05 -4.92
N THR A 171 -8.96 -8.36 -5.16
CA THR A 171 -8.02 -7.43 -5.76
C THR A 171 -8.19 -7.45 -7.27
N ASP A 172 -8.56 -6.30 -7.83
CA ASP A 172 -8.56 -6.10 -9.27
C ASP A 172 -7.12 -6.22 -9.81
N LYS A 173 -6.93 -6.97 -10.89
CA LYS A 173 -5.62 -7.17 -11.53
C LYS A 173 -4.99 -5.85 -11.98
N SER A 174 -5.79 -4.85 -12.30
CA SER A 174 -5.33 -3.50 -12.69
C SER A 174 -5.41 -2.47 -11.56
N CYS A 175 -5.49 -2.90 -10.30
CA CYS A 175 -5.67 -1.95 -9.20
C CYS A 175 -4.56 -0.89 -9.15
N ASN A 176 -4.97 0.36 -9.00
CA ASN A 176 -4.07 1.50 -8.90
C ASN A 176 -4.40 2.40 -7.70
N VAL A 177 -5.39 2.03 -6.88
CA VAL A 177 -5.73 2.69 -5.61
C VAL A 177 -6.00 1.62 -4.55
N LEU A 178 -5.33 1.70 -3.40
CA LEU A 178 -5.70 0.98 -2.18
C LEU A 178 -6.47 1.91 -1.27
N LEU A 179 -7.65 1.51 -0.83
CA LEU A 179 -8.51 2.28 0.08
C LEU A 179 -8.57 1.57 1.42
N LEU A 180 -8.36 2.32 2.51
CA LEU A 180 -8.67 1.86 3.86
C LEU A 180 -10.08 2.35 4.21
N GLU A 181 -11.02 1.41 4.33
CA GLU A 181 -12.43 1.71 4.55
C GLU A 181 -12.97 0.93 5.76
N VAL A 182 -14.09 1.40 6.30
CA VAL A 182 -14.91 0.66 7.26
C VAL A 182 -16.11 0.13 6.51
N GLU A 183 -16.36 -1.17 6.62
CA GLU A 183 -17.52 -1.79 6.02
C GLU A 183 -18.44 -2.38 7.09
N PRO A 184 -19.76 -2.23 6.94
CA PRO A 184 -20.72 -2.94 7.77
C PRO A 184 -20.57 -4.45 7.55
N GLY A 185 -20.56 -5.23 8.62
CA GLY A 185 -20.42 -6.69 8.54
C GLY A 185 -21.67 -7.30 7.90
N GLU A 186 -21.51 -8.33 7.08
CA GLU A 186 -22.66 -9.10 6.64
C GLU A 186 -23.22 -9.88 7.83
N CYS A 187 -24.54 -9.81 8.05
CA CYS A 187 -25.21 -10.58 9.09
C CYS A 187 -24.91 -12.07 8.82
N SER A 188 -24.18 -12.73 9.72
CA SER A 188 -23.66 -14.10 9.56
C SER A 188 -24.74 -15.20 9.56
N ASN A 189 -26.01 -14.84 9.57
CA ASN A 189 -27.13 -15.77 9.55
C ASN A 189 -27.78 -15.73 8.17
N VAL A 190 -27.29 -16.59 7.27
CA VAL A 190 -27.98 -17.26 6.13
C VAL A 190 -26.96 -17.67 5.04
N SER A 191 -25.83 -16.98 4.89
CA SER A 191 -24.83 -17.28 3.85
C SER A 191 -23.72 -18.27 4.30
N ALA A 192 -23.43 -18.39 5.60
CA ALA A 192 -22.42 -19.32 6.12
C ALA A 192 -22.93 -20.78 6.24
N LEU A 193 -24.25 -20.99 6.33
CA LEU A 193 -24.85 -22.33 6.42
C LEU A 193 -24.91 -23.08 5.07
N LEU A 194 -24.66 -22.41 3.96
CA LEU A 194 -24.57 -23.04 2.63
C LEU A 194 -23.14 -23.45 2.24
N GLN A 195 -22.13 -23.12 3.06
CA GLN A 195 -20.72 -23.42 2.74
C GLN A 195 -20.13 -24.61 3.52
N SER A 196 -20.85 -25.21 4.48
CA SER A 196 -20.27 -26.28 5.33
C SER A 196 -20.85 -27.69 5.17
N LYS A 197 -21.91 -27.91 4.37
CA LYS A 197 -22.37 -29.28 4.04
C LYS A 197 -22.97 -29.38 2.63
N SER A 198 -22.14 -29.64 1.63
CA SER A 198 -22.57 -30.29 0.38
C SER A 198 -21.36 -30.68 -0.47
N PHE A 199 -20.93 -31.92 -0.33
CA PHE A 199 -20.34 -32.63 -1.47
C PHE A 199 -21.52 -33.16 -2.31
N VAL A 200 -21.37 -33.08 -3.63
CA VAL A 200 -22.20 -33.71 -4.67
C VAL A 200 -23.51 -32.99 -5.06
N HIS A 201 -23.39 -31.94 -5.88
CA HIS A 201 -24.03 -31.76 -7.20
C HIS A 201 -24.06 -30.26 -7.57
N HIS A 202 -23.24 -29.86 -8.54
CA HIS A 202 -23.37 -28.57 -9.21
C HIS A 202 -24.50 -28.65 -10.25
N SER A 203 -25.61 -27.96 -10.01
CA SER A 203 -26.47 -27.48 -11.09
C SER A 203 -26.12 -26.04 -11.40
N CYS A 204 -25.58 -25.85 -12.60
CA CYS A 204 -25.31 -24.59 -13.26
C CYS A 204 -26.60 -23.76 -13.41
N VAL A 205 -26.67 -22.60 -12.75
CA VAL A 205 -27.47 -21.46 -13.21
C VAL A 205 -26.59 -20.23 -13.10
N GLU A 206 -25.97 -19.90 -14.23
CA GLU A 206 -25.23 -18.68 -14.49
C GLU A 206 -26.18 -17.48 -14.58
N SER A 207 -25.88 -16.42 -13.82
CA SER A 207 -26.34 -15.05 -14.13
C SER A 207 -25.18 -14.27 -14.75
N SER A 208 -25.05 -14.42 -16.08
CA SER A 208 -24.53 -13.46 -17.06
C SER A 208 -23.12 -12.84 -16.85
N SER A 209 -22.09 -13.62 -17.18
CA SER A 209 -20.87 -13.10 -17.79
C SER A 209 -21.11 -12.89 -19.29
N SER A 210 -21.15 -11.64 -19.75
CA SER A 210 -21.31 -11.33 -21.18
C SER A 210 -19.99 -11.58 -21.93
N ARG A 211 -20.09 -12.43 -22.95
CA ARG A 211 -19.03 -12.76 -23.93
C ARG A 211 -18.73 -11.53 -24.78
N LYS A 212 -17.48 -11.07 -24.83
CA LYS A 212 -16.99 -10.19 -25.89
C LYS A 212 -16.23 -11.03 -26.91
N ILE A 213 -16.90 -11.35 -28.01
CA ILE A 213 -16.28 -11.76 -29.27
C ILE A 213 -16.23 -10.48 -30.13
N CYS A 214 -15.02 -10.10 -30.55
CA CYS A 214 -14.80 -8.92 -31.39
C CYS A 214 -15.29 -9.18 -32.82
N ARG A 215 -16.16 -8.31 -33.33
CA ARG A 215 -16.27 -8.01 -34.77
C ARG A 215 -16.37 -6.49 -34.94
N SER A 216 -15.61 -6.01 -35.91
CA SER A 216 -15.36 -4.62 -36.29
C SER A 216 -16.49 -3.99 -37.09
N ASN A 217 -16.94 -2.78 -36.72
CA ASN A 217 -16.89 -1.54 -37.51
C ASN A 217 -17.85 -0.46 -36.95
N SER A 218 -17.33 0.78 -36.94
CA SER A 218 -17.99 2.10 -37.03
C SER A 218 -19.43 2.25 -36.53
N ASP A 219 -19.62 2.96 -35.41
CA ASP A 219 -20.11 4.35 -35.42
C ASP A 219 -20.58 4.80 -34.03
N VAL A 220 -20.42 6.10 -33.80
CA VAL A 220 -20.64 6.85 -32.57
C VAL A 220 -22.08 6.70 -32.05
N SER A 221 -22.26 6.39 -30.76
CA SER A 221 -23.48 6.80 -30.06
C SER A 221 -23.30 6.90 -28.54
N SER A 222 -23.61 8.10 -28.04
CA SER A 222 -23.66 8.48 -26.64
C SER A 222 -24.97 8.01 -25.99
N SER A 223 -24.93 6.92 -25.21
CA SER A 223 -25.70 6.78 -23.97
C SER A 223 -25.54 5.36 -23.42
N GLN A 224 -24.84 5.20 -22.30
CA GLN A 224 -25.00 4.02 -21.45
C GLN A 224 -24.74 4.43 -20.01
N ARG A 225 -25.79 4.90 -19.34
CA ARG A 225 -25.91 4.81 -17.88
C ARG A 225 -26.00 3.33 -17.57
N MET A 226 -24.92 2.75 -17.05
CA MET A 226 -24.98 1.41 -16.49
C MET A 226 -25.74 1.44 -15.16
N VAL A 227 -26.82 0.67 -15.15
CA VAL A 227 -27.57 0.26 -13.98
C VAL A 227 -26.69 -0.71 -13.18
N GLU A 228 -26.10 -0.22 -12.09
CA GLU A 228 -25.59 -1.05 -11.00
C GLU A 228 -26.80 -1.44 -10.13
N ASN A 229 -27.23 -2.70 -10.20
CA ASN A 229 -28.19 -3.25 -9.25
C ASN A 229 -27.49 -3.42 -7.88
N GLY A 230 -27.72 -2.43 -7.02
CA GLY A 230 -27.34 -2.33 -5.62
C GLY A 230 -28.06 -1.14 -4.98
N GLU A 231 -29.37 -1.05 -5.21
CA GLU A 231 -30.23 -0.03 -4.62
C GLU A 231 -30.35 -0.26 -3.10
N GLY A 232 -29.88 0.71 -2.30
CA GLY A 232 -30.34 0.88 -0.92
C GLY A 232 -29.30 1.08 0.19
N MET A 233 -27.99 1.01 -0.08
CA MET A 233 -26.98 1.09 0.99
C MET A 233 -25.93 2.18 0.74
N VAL A 234 -25.80 3.10 1.70
CA VAL A 234 -24.72 4.10 1.69
C VAL A 234 -23.38 3.40 1.91
N SER A 235 -22.45 3.57 0.96
CA SER A 235 -21.07 3.08 1.09
C SER A 235 -20.20 4.05 1.88
N PHE A 236 -19.14 3.57 2.52
CA PHE A 236 -18.16 4.39 3.26
C PHE A 236 -17.68 5.60 2.48
N GLY A 237 -17.31 5.44 1.21
CA GLY A 237 -16.83 6.52 0.34
C GLY A 237 -17.84 7.66 0.06
N LYS A 238 -19.13 7.48 0.36
CA LYS A 238 -20.19 8.49 0.22
C LYS A 238 -20.38 9.34 1.48
N LEU A 239 -19.75 8.97 2.60
CA LEU A 239 -19.80 9.68 3.87
C LEU A 239 -18.90 10.93 3.87
N ALA A 240 -19.21 11.89 4.75
CA ALA A 240 -18.36 13.06 4.93
C ALA A 240 -16.96 12.66 5.43
N PHE A 241 -15.93 13.44 5.10
CA PHE A 241 -14.56 13.13 5.50
C PHE A 241 -14.38 13.01 7.02
N SER A 242 -15.02 13.91 7.79
CA SER A 242 -15.04 13.87 9.25
C SER A 242 -15.61 12.56 9.79
N ASP A 243 -16.69 12.07 9.16
CA ASP A 243 -17.38 10.87 9.61
C ASP A 243 -16.56 9.62 9.27
N ARG A 244 -15.97 9.59 8.06
CA ARG A 244 -15.03 8.54 7.64
C ARG A 244 -13.82 8.44 8.59
N ARG A 245 -13.22 9.58 8.93
CA ARG A 245 -12.10 9.65 9.88
C ARG A 245 -12.49 9.07 11.24
N LYS A 246 -13.61 9.55 11.81
CA LYS A 246 -14.10 9.08 13.10
C LYS A 246 -14.45 7.59 13.09
N LEU A 247 -15.07 7.10 12.02
CA LEU A 247 -15.39 5.67 11.89
C LEU A 247 -14.13 4.81 11.88
N LEU A 248 -13.09 5.23 11.15
CA LEU A 248 -11.80 4.54 11.17
C LEU A 248 -11.19 4.55 12.57
N GLU A 249 -11.12 5.70 13.24
CA GLU A 249 -10.57 5.83 14.60
C GLU A 249 -11.31 4.95 15.63
N VAL A 250 -12.65 4.94 15.58
CA VAL A 250 -13.48 4.10 16.47
C VAL A 250 -13.27 2.62 16.17
N THR A 251 -13.27 2.24 14.88
CA THR A 251 -13.09 0.84 14.46
C THR A 251 -11.70 0.34 14.85
N THR A 252 -10.64 1.10 14.57
CA THR A 252 -9.27 0.73 14.94
C THR A 252 -9.10 0.64 16.45
N SER A 253 -9.69 1.55 17.23
CA SER A 253 -9.64 1.48 18.69
C SER A 253 -10.29 0.21 19.26
N HIS A 254 -11.23 -0.37 18.53
CA HIS A 254 -11.94 -1.58 18.97
C HIS A 254 -11.23 -2.86 18.54
N VAL A 255 -10.82 -2.97 17.27
CA VAL A 255 -10.19 -4.19 16.75
C VAL A 255 -8.71 -4.30 17.12
N ARG A 256 -8.09 -3.26 17.70
CA ARG A 256 -6.66 -3.26 18.02
C ARG A 256 -6.28 -4.43 18.92
N GLN A 257 -5.20 -5.10 18.55
CA GLN A 257 -4.58 -6.14 19.35
C GLN A 257 -3.13 -5.76 19.62
N LYS A 258 -2.73 -5.81 20.89
CA LYS A 258 -1.35 -5.49 21.29
C LYS A 258 -0.41 -6.55 20.71
N VAL A 259 0.67 -6.10 20.08
CA VAL A 259 1.71 -6.99 19.55
C VAL A 259 2.61 -7.42 20.71
N PRO A 260 2.71 -8.73 21.03
CA PRO A 260 3.65 -9.20 22.03
C PRO A 260 5.10 -8.93 21.61
N ASP A 261 6.01 -8.68 22.54
CA ASP A 261 7.41 -8.31 22.22
C ASP A 261 8.11 -9.34 21.31
N LYS A 262 7.81 -10.63 21.51
CA LYS A 262 8.31 -11.74 20.68
C LYS A 262 7.91 -11.64 19.19
N MET A 263 6.87 -10.87 18.87
CA MET A 263 6.39 -10.63 17.49
C MET A 263 6.96 -9.36 16.85
N ILE A 264 7.69 -8.53 17.58
CA ILE A 264 8.29 -7.29 17.05
C ILE A 264 9.44 -7.59 16.07
N GLY A 265 9.86 -8.86 15.98
CA GLY A 265 10.90 -9.38 15.10
C GLY A 265 10.65 -9.19 13.59
N PRO A 266 11.41 -9.92 12.75
CA PRO A 266 11.44 -9.67 11.31
C PRO A 266 10.07 -9.87 10.65
N LEU A 267 9.81 -9.11 9.58
CA LEU A 267 8.64 -9.27 8.69
C LEU A 267 8.99 -10.04 7.40
N PHE A 268 10.27 -10.08 7.08
CA PHE A 268 10.88 -10.82 5.97
C PHE A 268 12.26 -11.29 6.43
N PRO A 269 12.78 -12.39 5.86
CA PRO A 269 14.12 -12.84 6.19
C PRO A 269 15.17 -11.88 5.62
N ARG A 270 16.31 -11.77 6.31
CA ARG A 270 17.50 -11.08 5.78
C ARG A 270 18.03 -11.75 4.51
N LEU A 271 19.03 -11.11 3.89
CA LEU A 271 19.71 -11.69 2.73
C LEU A 271 20.39 -13.00 3.12
N ARG A 272 20.48 -13.93 2.16
CA ARG A 272 21.04 -15.28 2.36
C ARG A 272 22.58 -15.30 2.40
N ASP A 273 23.21 -14.14 2.55
CA ASP A 273 24.67 -14.01 2.63
C ASP A 273 25.22 -14.64 3.92
N ASP A 274 24.37 -14.75 4.94
CA ASP A 274 24.63 -15.43 6.21
C ASP A 274 23.53 -16.48 6.46
N GLU A 275 23.82 -17.74 6.13
CA GLU A 275 22.86 -18.83 6.23
C GLU A 275 22.43 -19.10 7.68
N GLU A 276 23.30 -18.90 8.67
CA GLU A 276 22.96 -19.12 10.08
C GLU A 276 21.93 -18.08 10.55
N ASN A 277 22.16 -16.81 10.25
CA ASN A 277 21.22 -15.74 10.58
C ASN A 277 19.91 -15.86 9.79
N PHE A 278 19.98 -16.29 8.53
CA PHE A 278 18.79 -16.56 7.72
C PHE A 278 17.91 -17.66 8.34
N GLN A 279 18.49 -18.77 8.79
CA GLN A 279 17.74 -19.86 9.44
C GLN A 279 17.14 -19.43 10.77
N LYS A 280 17.85 -18.62 11.57
CA LYS A 280 17.30 -18.03 12.80
C LYS A 280 16.09 -17.14 12.51
N ASP A 281 16.19 -16.27 11.49
CA ASP A 281 15.09 -15.40 11.08
C ASP A 281 13.87 -16.22 10.62
N LEU A 282 14.08 -17.32 9.87
CA LEU A 282 12.99 -18.20 9.45
C LEU A 282 12.21 -18.79 10.63
N VAL A 283 12.89 -19.24 11.69
CA VAL A 283 12.22 -19.77 12.90
C VAL A 283 11.33 -18.69 13.54
N LEU A 284 11.83 -17.46 13.65
CA LEU A 284 11.06 -16.33 14.19
C LEU A 284 9.85 -15.98 13.31
N LEU A 285 10.02 -16.03 11.99
CA LEU A 285 8.95 -15.75 11.02
C LEU A 285 7.85 -16.81 11.06
N TRP A 286 8.20 -18.08 11.23
CA TRP A 286 7.24 -19.17 11.46
C TRP A 286 6.41 -18.96 12.71
N GLU A 287 7.08 -18.67 13.83
CA GLU A 287 6.40 -18.41 15.11
C GLU A 287 5.48 -17.20 14.99
N ARG A 288 5.98 -16.11 14.40
CA ARG A 288 5.20 -14.88 14.17
C ARG A 288 3.95 -15.17 13.33
N ARG A 289 4.09 -15.87 12.20
CA ARG A 289 2.96 -16.22 11.32
C ARG A 289 1.90 -17.04 12.05
N SER A 290 2.32 -18.08 12.79
CA SER A 290 1.40 -18.94 13.53
C SER A 290 0.57 -18.13 14.52
N ARG A 291 1.23 -17.23 15.25
CA ARG A 291 0.54 -16.39 16.23
C ARG A 291 -0.33 -15.30 15.58
N LEU A 292 0.07 -14.70 14.46
CA LEU A 292 -0.81 -13.78 13.71
C LEU A 292 -2.08 -14.49 13.24
N SER A 293 -1.95 -15.74 12.79
CA SER A 293 -3.11 -16.56 12.38
C SER A 293 -4.04 -16.82 13.57
N GLN A 294 -3.50 -17.09 14.77
CA GLN A 294 -4.29 -17.23 15.99
C GLN A 294 -4.98 -15.91 16.38
N MET A 295 -4.25 -14.79 16.36
CA MET A 295 -4.78 -13.45 16.61
C MET A 295 -5.91 -13.08 15.65
N TYR A 296 -5.79 -13.49 14.38
CA TYR A 296 -6.83 -13.29 13.38
C TYR A 296 -8.09 -14.10 13.71
N LYS A 297 -7.96 -15.37 14.11
CA LYS A 297 -9.08 -16.27 14.45
C LYS A 297 -9.81 -15.86 15.74
N VAL A 298 -9.03 -15.54 16.78
CA VAL A 298 -9.56 -14.99 18.04
C VAL A 298 -10.26 -13.67 17.78
N GLY A 299 -9.70 -12.87 16.89
CA GLY A 299 -10.39 -11.74 16.32
C GLY A 299 -11.71 -12.19 15.69
N SER A 300 -11.66 -13.00 14.64
CA SER A 300 -12.74 -13.28 13.68
C SER A 300 -13.93 -14.10 14.21
N GLY A 301 -14.01 -14.38 15.50
CA GLY A 301 -15.09 -15.15 16.12
C GLY A 301 -15.09 -16.65 15.79
N HIS A 302 -13.99 -17.20 15.26
CA HIS A 302 -13.90 -18.64 14.96
C HIS A 302 -13.22 -19.37 16.13
N ILE A 303 -14.03 -19.76 17.12
CA ILE A 303 -13.61 -20.72 18.15
C ILE A 303 -13.92 -22.12 17.61
N ASP A 304 -12.87 -22.88 17.29
CA ASP A 304 -12.99 -24.33 17.11
C ASP A 304 -13.39 -24.95 18.46
N GLU A 305 -14.62 -25.43 18.52
CA GLU A 305 -15.27 -25.95 19.71
C GLU A 305 -14.72 -27.34 20.09
N TYR A 306 -13.48 -27.42 20.58
CA TYR A 306 -13.00 -28.58 21.35
C TYR A 306 -11.83 -28.18 22.27
N LYS A 307 -12.14 -27.56 23.42
CA LYS A 307 -11.69 -27.93 24.79
C LYS A 307 -11.92 -26.80 25.81
N SER A 308 -12.93 -27.03 26.65
CA SER A 308 -13.10 -26.69 28.07
C SER A 308 -12.86 -25.26 28.63
N SER A 309 -14.02 -24.66 28.94
CA SER A 309 -14.46 -24.08 30.23
C SER A 309 -14.01 -22.68 30.69
N SER A 310 -15.07 -21.88 30.91
CA SER A 310 -15.28 -20.77 31.86
C SER A 310 -14.59 -19.42 31.61
N GLN A 311 -15.23 -18.55 30.82
CA GLN A 311 -15.85 -17.27 31.24
C GLN A 311 -16.40 -16.56 30.00
N GLU A 312 -17.57 -15.94 30.11
CA GLU A 312 -18.21 -15.15 29.05
C GLU A 312 -17.23 -14.16 28.42
N ALA A 313 -16.90 -14.37 27.14
CA ALA A 313 -15.99 -13.52 26.38
C ALA A 313 -16.78 -12.86 25.23
N VAL A 314 -16.80 -11.53 25.24
CA VAL A 314 -17.35 -10.66 24.19
C VAL A 314 -16.46 -10.71 22.94
N ASP A 315 -17.10 -10.74 21.76
CA ASP A 315 -16.51 -10.86 20.41
C ASP A 315 -15.49 -9.74 20.08
N PRO A 316 -14.23 -10.04 19.69
CA PRO A 316 -13.19 -9.01 19.46
C PRO A 316 -13.00 -8.53 18.00
N THR A 317 -13.70 -9.05 16.98
CA THR A 317 -13.66 -8.42 15.61
C THR A 317 -14.95 -7.82 15.14
N GLN A 318 -16.06 -8.13 15.80
CA GLN A 318 -17.35 -7.56 15.44
C GLN A 318 -17.77 -6.59 16.53
N PHE A 319 -17.68 -5.30 16.22
CA PHE A 319 -18.12 -4.29 17.15
C PHE A 319 -19.62 -4.08 17.02
N GLU A 320 -20.38 -4.31 18.10
CA GLU A 320 -21.80 -3.95 18.15
C GLU A 320 -21.97 -2.46 17.84
N LEU A 321 -22.71 -2.18 16.77
CA LEU A 321 -22.96 -0.85 16.27
C LEU A 321 -23.67 0.06 17.29
N GLY A 322 -24.34 -0.53 18.30
CA GLY A 322 -24.91 0.17 19.44
C GLY A 322 -23.88 1.00 20.21
N ASP A 323 -22.67 0.47 20.42
CA ASP A 323 -21.59 1.15 21.13
C ASP A 323 -20.89 2.20 20.26
N VAL A 324 -20.81 2.00 18.94
CA VAL A 324 -20.40 3.04 17.98
C VAL A 324 -21.31 4.25 18.12
N ARG A 325 -22.64 4.01 18.05
CA ARG A 325 -23.66 5.07 18.15
C ARG A 325 -23.52 5.84 19.46
N ALA A 326 -23.38 5.14 20.59
CA ALA A 326 -23.24 5.75 21.91
C ALA A 326 -21.95 6.58 22.08
N ARG A 327 -20.82 6.19 21.46
CA ARG A 327 -19.56 6.95 21.50
C ARG A 327 -19.57 8.15 20.55
N PHE A 328 -20.18 8.02 19.38
CA PHE A 328 -20.42 9.16 18.48
C PHE A 328 -21.27 10.23 19.18
N ASP A 329 -22.31 9.82 19.92
CA ASP A 329 -23.16 10.73 20.68
C ASP A 329 -22.44 11.40 21.86
N ARG A 330 -21.53 10.69 22.57
CA ARG A 330 -20.72 11.26 23.69
C ARG A 330 -19.58 12.18 23.24
N SER A 331 -19.04 11.99 22.03
CA SER A 331 -17.97 12.84 21.47
C SER A 331 -18.47 14.23 21.06
N ARG A 332 -19.75 14.37 20.71
CA ARG A 332 -20.37 15.65 20.35
C ARG A 332 -20.45 16.65 21.50
N SER A 333 -20.26 16.21 22.75
CA SER A 333 -20.22 17.06 23.94
C SER A 333 -18.86 17.69 24.27
N ILE A 334 -17.77 17.40 23.52
CA ILE A 334 -16.41 17.87 23.89
C ILE A 334 -15.63 18.41 22.67
N SER A 335 -16.16 19.43 21.98
CA SER A 335 -15.37 20.15 20.99
C SER A 335 -15.65 21.65 21.03
N ASN A 336 -14.85 22.37 21.82
CA ASN A 336 -14.25 23.67 21.52
C ASN A 336 -13.30 24.04 22.68
N PRO A 337 -12.00 24.31 22.41
CA PRO A 337 -11.29 25.32 23.18
C PRO A 337 -10.82 26.44 22.25
N LEU A 338 -11.06 27.69 22.68
CA LEU A 338 -10.37 28.88 22.19
C LEU A 338 -9.43 29.37 23.32
N PRO A 339 -8.33 30.07 23.00
CA PRO A 339 -7.22 30.33 23.91
C PRO A 339 -7.48 31.58 24.76
N GLU A 340 -6.97 31.59 26.00
CA GLU A 340 -6.51 32.82 26.66
C GLU A 340 -5.56 32.49 27.82
N GLU A 341 -4.64 33.42 28.07
CA GLU A 341 -3.41 33.32 28.84
C GLU A 341 -3.59 33.23 30.37
N ASP A 342 -2.62 32.56 30.99
CA ASP A 342 -2.07 32.63 32.36
C ASP A 342 -2.92 33.15 33.53
N THR A 343 -3.15 32.28 34.53
CA THR A 343 -2.47 32.36 35.86
C THR A 343 -2.94 31.27 36.82
N ASN A 344 -1.96 30.66 37.51
CA ASN A 344 -1.99 30.08 38.86
C ASN A 344 -2.97 28.95 39.28
N THR A 345 -2.33 27.82 39.61
CA THR A 345 -2.48 26.97 40.81
C THR A 345 -3.72 26.08 41.04
N GLN A 346 -3.38 24.81 41.30
CA GLN A 346 -4.02 23.79 42.16
C GLN A 346 -4.94 22.72 41.52
N CYS A 347 -4.55 21.50 41.86
CA CYS A 347 -5.15 20.20 41.58
C CYS A 347 -6.25 19.88 42.61
N ILE A 348 -7.51 19.65 42.21
CA ILE A 348 -8.50 18.94 43.04
C ILE A 348 -9.43 18.04 42.19
N LYS A 349 -9.72 16.88 42.77
CA LYS A 349 -10.52 15.73 42.33
C LYS A 349 -12.03 16.01 42.16
N ARG A 350 -12.62 15.13 41.32
CA ARG A 350 -13.94 14.46 41.42
C ARG A 350 -15.26 15.26 41.22
N LYS A 351 -16.07 14.63 40.35
CA LYS A 351 -17.54 14.40 40.40
C LYS A 351 -18.48 15.59 40.12
N GLY A 352 -19.16 15.46 38.98
CA GLY A 352 -20.61 15.46 38.84
C GLY A 352 -21.32 16.80 38.91
N LEU A 353 -21.92 17.22 37.80
CA LEU A 353 -23.17 17.99 37.81
C LEU A 353 -23.93 17.78 36.50
N ARG A 354 -25.08 17.15 36.65
CA ARG A 354 -26.18 17.00 35.68
C ARG A 354 -26.94 18.33 35.69
N GLY A 355 -27.33 18.83 34.52
CA GLY A 355 -28.21 19.99 34.39
C GLY A 355 -27.50 21.18 33.77
N TYR A 356 -28.16 21.88 32.86
CA TYR A 356 -27.68 23.03 32.08
C TYR A 356 -26.87 22.72 30.81
N PHE A 357 -27.48 22.03 29.85
CA PHE A 357 -27.04 22.16 28.43
C PHE A 357 -28.19 22.18 27.41
N TRP A 358 -29.45 22.03 27.86
CA TRP A 358 -30.61 21.96 26.97
C TRP A 358 -31.15 23.32 26.50
N ASN A 359 -30.64 24.43 27.04
CA ASN A 359 -31.14 25.77 26.72
C ASN A 359 -30.36 26.50 25.61
N GLY A 360 -29.19 26.01 25.19
CA GLY A 360 -28.42 26.60 24.08
C GLY A 360 -28.89 26.17 22.69
N ILE A 361 -29.60 25.05 22.57
CA ILE A 361 -30.06 24.51 21.28
C ILE A 361 -31.42 25.10 20.85
N LYS A 362 -32.16 25.76 21.76
CA LYS A 362 -33.42 26.43 21.43
C LYS A 362 -33.26 27.79 20.75
N GLN A 363 -32.06 28.39 20.74
CA GLN A 363 -31.83 29.72 20.15
C GLN A 363 -31.40 29.71 18.66
N MET A 364 -31.20 28.54 18.05
CA MET A 364 -31.05 28.40 16.58
C MET A 364 -32.37 28.03 15.87
N LEU A 365 -33.51 28.16 16.55
CA LEU A 365 -34.84 28.11 15.94
C LEU A 365 -35.35 29.54 15.74
N GLY A 366 -34.83 30.18 14.70
CA GLY A 366 -35.43 31.38 14.12
C GLY A 366 -36.79 31.04 13.50
N ARG A 367 -37.85 31.54 14.13
CA ARG A 367 -39.26 31.60 13.74
C ARG A 367 -39.54 31.60 12.22
N SER A 368 -40.53 30.80 11.81
CA SER A 368 -41.45 31.17 10.73
C SER A 368 -42.85 30.63 11.03
N ASN A 369 -43.75 31.49 11.52
CA ASN A 369 -45.19 31.28 11.47
C ASN A 369 -45.72 31.90 10.17
N SER A 370 -46.33 31.11 9.29
CA SER A 370 -47.49 31.57 8.51
C SER A 370 -48.44 30.39 8.30
N MET A 371 -49.67 30.54 8.78
CA MET A 371 -50.76 29.60 8.60
C MET A 371 -51.31 29.60 7.16
N ASN A 372 -51.87 28.44 6.81
CA ASN A 372 -52.84 28.13 5.75
C ASN A 372 -52.37 28.04 4.29
N GLY A 373 -52.72 26.89 3.68
CA GLY A 373 -52.79 26.71 2.23
C GLY A 373 -52.37 25.32 1.75
N SER A 374 -53.34 24.40 1.67
CA SER A 374 -53.53 23.38 0.62
C SER A 374 -52.32 22.73 -0.09
N HIS A 375 -52.29 21.39 -0.06
CA HIS A 375 -51.64 20.46 -0.98
C HIS A 375 -50.70 21.04 -2.04
N SER A 376 -49.39 20.84 -1.85
CA SER A 376 -48.46 20.68 -2.97
C SER A 376 -47.26 19.84 -2.54
N VAL A 377 -46.84 18.95 -3.44
CA VAL A 377 -45.67 18.07 -3.32
C VAL A 377 -44.41 18.94 -3.23
N SER A 378 -44.05 19.32 -2.02
CA SER A 378 -42.79 20.01 -1.74
C SER A 378 -41.69 18.96 -1.60
N LYS A 379 -40.89 18.80 -2.66
CA LYS A 379 -39.54 18.21 -2.54
C LYS A 379 -38.75 19.11 -1.58
N LYS A 380 -38.80 18.77 -0.29
CA LYS A 380 -38.07 19.46 0.77
C LYS A 380 -36.59 19.48 0.38
N LEU A 381 -36.06 20.67 0.09
CA LEU A 381 -34.67 20.86 -0.25
C LEU A 381 -33.85 20.66 1.03
N MET A 382 -33.52 19.41 1.32
CA MET A 382 -32.74 19.04 2.51
C MET A 382 -31.43 19.80 2.50
N SER A 383 -31.09 20.42 3.61
CA SER A 383 -29.81 21.12 3.74
C SER A 383 -28.66 20.14 3.57
N ARG A 384 -27.51 20.63 3.08
CA ARG A 384 -26.30 19.81 2.93
C ARG A 384 -25.84 19.17 4.25
N GLY A 385 -26.27 19.70 5.40
CA GLY A 385 -26.05 19.11 6.72
C GLY A 385 -26.95 17.91 6.98
N GLU A 386 -28.24 18.01 6.69
CA GLU A 386 -29.22 16.94 6.89
C GLU A 386 -28.93 15.73 5.99
N ILE A 387 -28.60 15.95 4.72
CA ILE A 387 -28.22 14.85 3.79
C ILE A 387 -26.97 14.11 4.29
N ARG A 388 -26.00 14.83 4.88
CA ARG A 388 -24.81 14.19 5.47
C ARG A 388 -25.16 13.32 6.67
N TYR A 389 -26.03 13.84 7.54
CA TYR A 389 -26.48 13.12 8.73
C TYR A 389 -27.30 11.88 8.38
N GLU A 390 -28.23 11.99 7.43
CA GLU A 390 -29.04 10.86 6.96
C GLU A 390 -28.17 9.74 6.38
N ARG A 391 -27.17 10.09 5.56
CA ARG A 391 -26.25 9.10 5.00
C ARG A 391 -25.45 8.35 6.06
N LEU A 392 -25.00 9.03 7.11
CA LEU A 392 -24.30 8.38 8.21
C LEU A 392 -25.24 7.45 8.98
N GLN A 393 -26.47 7.89 9.25
CA GLN A 393 -27.46 7.07 9.94
C GLN A 393 -27.86 5.84 9.12
N GLU A 394 -28.03 6.00 7.81
CA GLU A 394 -28.30 4.90 6.88
C GLU A 394 -27.12 3.91 6.82
N PHE A 395 -25.88 4.41 6.73
CA PHE A 395 -24.68 3.57 6.82
C PHE A 395 -24.64 2.78 8.12
N LEU A 396 -24.86 3.45 9.25
CA LEU A 396 -24.84 2.77 10.54
C LEU A 396 -25.97 1.73 10.63
N ARG A 397 -27.19 2.03 10.17
CA ARG A 397 -28.32 1.07 10.19
C ARG A 397 -28.13 -0.16 9.30
N SER A 398 -27.15 -0.17 8.40
CA SER A 398 -26.99 -1.24 7.43
C SER A 398 -26.44 -2.56 8.01
N SER A 399 -25.84 -2.53 9.19
CA SER A 399 -25.42 -3.73 9.92
C SER A 399 -25.25 -3.47 11.40
N ASP A 400 -25.38 -4.52 12.21
CA ASP A 400 -25.08 -4.50 13.63
C ASP A 400 -23.57 -4.56 13.91
N THR A 401 -22.73 -4.80 12.90
CA THR A 401 -21.28 -4.92 13.05
C THR A 401 -20.53 -4.09 12.02
N VAL A 402 -19.31 -3.69 12.34
CA VAL A 402 -18.41 -2.98 11.42
C VAL A 402 -17.03 -3.60 11.43
N ARG A 403 -16.36 -3.58 10.28
CA ARG A 403 -15.05 -4.20 10.07
C ARG A 403 -14.12 -3.28 9.28
N LEU A 404 -12.83 -3.37 9.59
CA LEU A 404 -11.77 -2.72 8.82
C LEU A 404 -11.53 -3.49 7.51
N THR A 405 -11.50 -2.78 6.38
CA THR A 405 -11.34 -3.40 5.05
C THR A 405 -10.29 -2.66 4.23
N LEU A 406 -9.37 -3.42 3.63
CA LEU A 406 -8.49 -2.96 2.56
C LEU A 406 -9.15 -3.27 1.20
N LYS A 407 -9.47 -2.23 0.44
CA LYS A 407 -10.09 -2.35 -0.87
C LYS A 407 -9.14 -1.88 -1.97
N ALA A 408 -8.69 -2.82 -2.79
CA ALA A 408 -7.95 -2.52 -4.01
C ALA A 408 -8.93 -2.20 -5.15
N SER A 409 -8.79 -1.03 -5.77
CA SER A 409 -9.69 -0.54 -6.83
C SER A 409 -8.90 -0.02 -8.02
N THR A 410 -9.53 -0.11 -9.20
CA THR A 410 -9.07 0.57 -10.42
C THR A 410 -9.84 1.86 -10.60
N VAL A 411 -9.13 2.97 -10.67
CA VAL A 411 -9.68 4.32 -10.86
C VAL A 411 -8.99 4.97 -12.04
N LYS A 412 -9.75 5.63 -12.92
CA LYS A 412 -9.15 6.47 -13.97
C LYS A 412 -8.52 7.70 -13.30
N LEU A 413 -7.19 7.73 -13.27
CA LEU A 413 -6.41 8.84 -12.73
C LEU A 413 -5.76 9.61 -13.88
N SER A 414 -5.72 10.93 -13.79
CA SER A 414 -4.78 11.72 -14.58
C SER A 414 -3.41 11.67 -13.90
N SER A 415 -2.35 11.78 -14.70
CA SER A 415 -0.98 11.87 -14.21
C SER A 415 -0.25 13.03 -14.88
N TYR A 416 0.69 13.63 -14.17
CA TYR A 416 1.63 14.61 -14.70
C TYR A 416 3.03 14.05 -14.51
N ARG A 417 3.79 13.85 -15.60
CA ARG A 417 5.17 13.30 -15.55
C ARG A 417 5.31 12.03 -14.70
N ALA A 418 4.43 11.06 -14.98
CA ALA A 418 4.27 9.79 -14.26
C ALA A 418 3.82 9.89 -12.78
N TRP A 419 3.56 11.09 -12.25
CA TRP A 419 3.01 11.30 -10.92
C TRP A 419 1.47 11.36 -10.96
N PRO A 420 0.74 10.51 -10.21
CA PRO A 420 -0.72 10.49 -10.24
C PRO A 420 -1.33 11.71 -9.54
N ASN A 421 -2.45 12.21 -10.08
CA ASN A 421 -3.24 13.24 -9.42
C ASN A 421 -4.12 12.60 -8.33
N MET A 422 -3.83 12.93 -7.07
CA MET A 422 -4.38 12.26 -5.89
C MET A 422 -5.40 13.14 -5.18
N ARG A 423 -6.47 12.53 -4.67
CA ARG A 423 -7.48 13.24 -3.85
C ARG A 423 -7.03 13.30 -2.39
N ASP A 424 -7.06 14.50 -1.81
CA ASP A 424 -6.62 14.83 -0.45
C ASP A 424 -7.56 14.35 0.67
N SER A 425 -8.80 13.99 0.35
CA SER A 425 -9.82 13.60 1.33
C SER A 425 -10.13 12.11 1.32
N ARG A 426 -9.15 11.26 0.93
CA ARG A 426 -9.28 9.80 0.90
C ARG A 426 -8.16 9.15 1.70
N PHE A 427 -8.51 8.16 2.52
CA PHE A 427 -7.56 7.28 3.17
C PHE A 427 -7.09 6.24 2.15
N ALA A 428 -6.14 6.64 1.30
CA ALA A 428 -5.82 5.91 0.10
C ALA A 428 -4.33 5.92 -0.23
N LEU A 429 -3.83 4.85 -0.83
CA LEU A 429 -2.51 4.79 -1.45
C LEU A 429 -2.69 4.63 -2.97
N TYR A 430 -1.90 5.34 -3.77
CA TYR A 430 -1.98 5.37 -5.23
C TYR A 430 -0.75 4.71 -5.84
N LYS A 431 -0.96 3.76 -6.76
CA LYS A 431 0.14 3.00 -7.36
C LYS A 431 0.95 3.87 -8.30
N LEU A 432 2.27 3.87 -8.14
CA LEU A 432 3.17 4.43 -9.15
C LEU A 432 3.43 3.39 -10.24
N PRO A 433 3.21 3.73 -11.52
CA PRO A 433 3.52 2.84 -12.63
C PRO A 433 5.05 2.79 -12.82
N LEU A 434 5.68 1.73 -12.30
CA LEU A 434 7.09 1.45 -12.57
C LEU A 434 7.24 0.92 -14.00
N ARG A 435 8.08 1.58 -14.80
CA ARG A 435 8.47 1.08 -16.11
C ARG A 435 9.69 0.18 -15.96
N VAL A 436 9.57 -1.04 -16.46
CA VAL A 436 10.72 -1.94 -16.60
C VAL A 436 11.61 -1.38 -17.70
N PRO A 437 12.93 -1.26 -17.50
CA PRO A 437 13.87 -0.87 -18.55
C PRO A 437 13.70 -1.73 -19.79
N ARG A 438 13.75 -1.11 -20.96
CA ARG A 438 13.75 -1.75 -22.27
C ARG A 438 14.94 -1.23 -23.06
N ASP A 439 15.31 -1.90 -24.15
CA ASP A 439 16.47 -1.50 -24.96
C ASP A 439 16.36 -0.06 -25.49
N ASP A 440 15.13 0.44 -25.73
CA ASP A 440 14.83 1.81 -26.16
C ASP A 440 14.61 2.79 -24.99
N GLN A 441 14.58 2.31 -23.76
CA GLN A 441 14.29 3.06 -22.52
C GLN A 441 15.16 2.57 -21.36
N GLU A 442 16.47 2.44 -21.59
CA GLU A 442 17.41 1.79 -20.67
C GLU A 442 17.51 2.47 -19.29
N TYR A 443 17.32 3.80 -19.22
CA TYR A 443 17.41 4.55 -17.97
C TYR A 443 16.12 4.55 -17.16
N ALA A 444 15.04 3.93 -17.65
CA ALA A 444 13.75 3.93 -16.97
C ALA A 444 13.82 3.19 -15.62
N GLY A 445 12.92 3.57 -14.70
CA GLY A 445 12.73 2.88 -13.43
C GLY A 445 13.14 3.72 -12.22
N LEU A 446 13.44 3.04 -11.13
CA LEU A 446 13.72 3.67 -9.84
C LEU A 446 15.21 3.88 -9.62
N TRP A 447 15.57 5.11 -9.24
CA TRP A 447 16.92 5.55 -8.95
C TRP A 447 16.99 6.22 -7.59
N GLY A 448 18.12 6.05 -6.93
CA GLY A 448 18.47 6.73 -5.69
C GLY A 448 19.48 7.80 -6.02
N GLY A 449 19.33 8.97 -5.42
CA GLY A 449 20.12 10.14 -5.75
C GLY A 449 20.69 10.85 -4.54
N THR A 450 21.85 11.47 -4.74
CA THR A 450 22.48 12.36 -3.75
C THR A 450 23.17 13.53 -4.42
N PHE A 451 23.22 14.67 -3.73
CA PHE A 451 23.98 15.82 -4.23
C PHE A 451 25.49 15.69 -3.93
N GLY A 452 26.30 16.04 -4.92
CA GLY A 452 27.74 16.11 -4.88
C GLY A 452 28.43 14.95 -5.60
N TRP A 453 29.73 15.16 -5.81
CA TRP A 453 30.67 14.22 -6.39
C TRP A 453 31.86 14.02 -5.42
N PRO A 454 32.38 12.80 -5.26
CA PRO A 454 31.89 11.54 -5.80
C PRO A 454 30.54 11.08 -5.18
N PRO A 455 29.87 10.07 -5.76
CA PRO A 455 28.62 9.54 -5.23
C PRO A 455 28.77 9.02 -3.79
N GLY A 456 27.82 9.38 -2.92
CA GLY A 456 27.43 8.48 -1.84
C GLY A 456 28.30 8.29 -0.60
N LYS A 457 29.45 8.94 -0.36
CA LYS A 457 30.11 8.82 0.96
C LYS A 457 30.34 10.19 1.62
N PRO A 458 29.49 10.61 2.57
CA PRO A 458 29.85 11.71 3.47
C PRO A 458 31.14 11.36 4.21
N SER A 459 32.08 12.30 4.31
CA SER A 459 33.19 12.17 5.25
C SER A 459 32.63 12.15 6.68
N GLU A 460 33.24 11.41 7.61
CA GLU A 460 32.79 11.33 9.02
C GLU A 460 32.58 12.71 9.67
N ASP A 461 33.35 13.72 9.24
CA ASP A 461 33.30 15.09 9.76
C ASP A 461 32.19 15.99 9.17
N LYS A 462 31.38 15.50 8.21
CA LYS A 462 30.35 16.31 7.53
C LYS A 462 28.94 15.75 7.78
N PRO A 463 27.92 16.63 7.85
CA PRO A 463 26.54 16.19 7.94
C PRO A 463 26.17 15.26 6.77
N GLY A 464 25.23 14.36 7.02
CA GLY A 464 24.76 13.40 6.03
C GLY A 464 24.18 14.11 4.80
N LYS A 465 24.20 13.43 3.66
CA LYS A 465 23.61 13.96 2.42
C LYS A 465 22.18 13.46 2.29
N ALA A 466 21.23 14.34 1.98
CA ALA A 466 19.85 13.94 1.78
C ALA A 466 19.71 12.84 0.71
N LEU A 467 18.97 11.79 1.05
CA LEU A 467 18.62 10.72 0.12
C LEU A 467 17.44 11.15 -0.76
N PHE A 468 17.57 11.02 -2.07
CA PHE A 468 16.49 11.23 -3.02
C PHE A 468 16.09 9.90 -3.65
N PHE A 469 14.79 9.64 -3.78
CA PHE A 469 14.32 8.64 -4.74
C PHE A 469 13.72 9.35 -5.94
N LEU A 470 14.16 8.96 -7.14
CA LEU A 470 13.70 9.50 -8.41
C LEU A 470 13.14 8.36 -9.27
N LEU A 471 11.98 8.62 -9.87
CA LEU A 471 11.40 7.78 -10.91
C LEU A 471 11.81 8.38 -12.26
N LEU A 472 12.68 7.67 -12.98
CA LEU A 472 13.07 8.03 -14.33
C LEU A 472 12.07 7.43 -15.33
N SER A 473 11.53 8.29 -16.19
CA SER A 473 10.54 7.91 -17.19
C SER A 473 10.76 8.66 -18.50
N TYR A 474 10.36 8.04 -19.60
CA TYR A 474 10.49 8.61 -20.93
C TYR A 474 9.16 9.22 -21.39
N GLU A 475 9.25 10.38 -22.03
CA GLU A 475 8.13 11.06 -22.67
C GLU A 475 8.56 11.48 -24.08
N GLU A 476 7.73 11.17 -25.08
CA GLU A 476 7.95 11.66 -26.43
C GLU A 476 7.24 12.99 -26.60
N PHE A 477 8.00 14.02 -26.98
CA PHE A 477 7.46 15.34 -27.25
C PHE A 477 8.09 15.89 -28.52
N GLN A 478 7.25 16.21 -29.52
CA GLN A 478 7.69 16.80 -30.80
C GLN A 478 8.81 15.99 -31.51
N GLY A 479 8.77 14.65 -31.42
CA GLY A 479 9.78 13.77 -32.03
C GLY A 479 11.09 13.66 -31.24
N GLN A 480 11.21 14.35 -30.10
CA GLN A 480 12.30 14.18 -29.16
C GLN A 480 11.90 13.21 -28.04
N GLN A 481 12.85 12.37 -27.64
CA GLN A 481 12.68 11.44 -26.54
C GLN A 481 13.29 12.06 -25.26
N LEU A 482 12.43 12.55 -24.38
CA LEU A 482 12.81 13.20 -23.13
C LEU A 482 12.85 12.19 -21.98
N LEU A 483 13.98 12.11 -21.29
CA LEU A 483 14.12 11.45 -20.01
C LEU A 483 13.77 12.44 -18.90
N ILE A 484 12.83 12.05 -18.03
CA ILE A 484 12.32 12.89 -16.93
C ILE A 484 12.63 12.20 -15.61
N ALA A 485 13.35 12.87 -14.71
CA ALA A 485 13.65 12.39 -13.37
C ALA A 485 12.66 12.99 -12.35
N THR A 486 11.55 12.30 -12.09
CA THR A 486 10.50 12.74 -11.18
C THR A 486 10.84 12.35 -9.74
N LYS A 487 10.91 13.31 -8.82
CA LYS A 487 11.18 13.04 -7.41
C LYS A 487 10.00 12.37 -6.71
N ILE A 488 10.25 11.28 -6.00
CA ILE A 488 9.24 10.57 -5.21
C ILE A 488 9.49 10.64 -3.69
N LEU A 489 10.75 10.81 -3.28
CA LEU A 489 11.18 10.95 -1.89
C LEU A 489 12.33 11.97 -1.82
N GLU A 490 12.34 12.79 -0.77
CA GLU A 490 13.44 13.69 -0.40
C GLU A 490 13.75 13.47 1.07
N GLY A 491 15.02 13.25 1.42
CA GLY A 491 15.49 12.89 2.76
C GLY A 491 15.82 14.05 3.69
N THR A 492 15.40 15.27 3.37
CA THR A 492 15.66 16.47 4.16
C THR A 492 14.62 16.65 5.28
N HIS A 493 14.91 17.52 6.25
CA HIS A 493 13.95 17.92 7.29
C HIS A 493 12.75 18.70 6.73
N TYR A 494 12.92 19.38 5.60
CA TYR A 494 11.92 20.20 4.93
C TYR A 494 11.91 19.98 3.42
N VAL A 495 10.73 19.78 2.85
CA VAL A 495 10.58 19.65 1.39
C VAL A 495 10.94 20.96 0.69
N LEU A 496 12.00 20.96 -0.12
CA LEU A 496 12.35 22.11 -0.96
C LEU A 496 11.40 22.22 -2.17
N HIS A 497 11.08 21.08 -2.79
CA HIS A 497 10.17 20.99 -3.93
C HIS A 497 9.15 19.87 -3.75
N PRO A 498 7.90 20.02 -4.19
CA PRO A 498 6.89 18.98 -4.02
C PRO A 498 7.33 17.61 -4.59
N ASN A 499 6.91 16.51 -3.97
CA ASN A 499 7.04 15.18 -4.61
C ASN A 499 6.20 15.16 -5.89
N GLY A 500 6.68 14.50 -6.94
CA GLY A 500 6.13 14.62 -8.28
C GLY A 500 6.73 15.74 -9.13
N SER A 501 7.58 16.61 -8.56
CA SER A 501 8.38 17.56 -9.36
C SER A 501 9.45 16.82 -10.15
N ALA A 502 9.68 17.25 -11.40
CA ALA A 502 10.86 16.81 -12.15
C ALA A 502 12.08 17.54 -11.62
N MET A 503 13.07 16.80 -11.15
CA MET A 503 14.37 17.34 -10.73
C MET A 503 15.17 17.81 -11.95
N PHE A 504 15.12 17.02 -13.02
CA PHE A 504 15.66 17.39 -14.32
C PHE A 504 14.92 16.67 -15.45
N THR A 505 15.09 17.21 -16.65
CA THR A 505 14.76 16.60 -17.93
C THR A 505 15.99 16.61 -18.83
N ALA A 506 16.20 15.54 -19.60
CA ALA A 506 17.30 15.42 -20.55
C ALA A 506 16.80 14.89 -21.88
N ASN A 507 17.26 15.47 -22.99
CA ASN A 507 16.94 15.00 -24.33
C ASN A 507 17.95 13.93 -24.74
N ILE A 508 17.53 12.67 -24.77
CA ILE A 508 18.41 11.53 -25.06
C ILE A 508 18.83 11.50 -26.53
N ASN A 509 18.14 12.25 -27.40
CA ASN A 509 18.49 12.37 -28.81
C ASN A 509 19.49 13.51 -29.08
N GLU A 510 19.84 14.32 -28.08
CA GLU A 510 20.68 15.51 -28.23
C GLU A 510 21.96 15.39 -27.38
N PRO A 511 23.11 15.06 -28.00
CA PRO A 511 24.36 14.91 -27.28
C PRO A 511 24.86 16.25 -26.74
N SER A 512 25.44 16.23 -25.54
CA SER A 512 26.10 17.39 -24.94
C SER A 512 27.61 17.32 -25.20
N SER A 513 28.20 18.46 -25.60
CA SER A 513 29.66 18.62 -25.74
C SER A 513 30.33 19.08 -24.45
N GLU A 514 29.59 19.20 -23.34
CA GLU A 514 30.12 19.66 -22.07
C GLU A 514 31.00 18.57 -21.43
N PRO A 515 32.24 18.87 -21.02
CA PRO A 515 33.07 17.89 -20.34
C PRO A 515 32.59 17.68 -18.89
N PHE A 516 32.69 16.44 -18.42
CA PHE A 516 32.47 16.16 -17.01
C PHE A 516 33.59 16.80 -16.16
N PRO A 517 33.30 17.43 -15.00
CA PRO A 517 34.29 18.26 -14.30
C PRO A 517 35.43 17.52 -13.61
N TRP A 518 35.31 16.21 -13.41
CA TRP A 518 36.26 15.40 -12.64
C TRP A 518 36.82 14.27 -13.49
N ASP A 519 38.14 14.11 -13.47
CA ASP A 519 38.84 13.05 -14.19
C ASP A 519 38.84 11.71 -13.41
N THR A 520 38.64 11.75 -12.10
CA THR A 520 38.66 10.57 -11.20
C THR A 520 37.46 10.54 -10.24
N ASP A 521 37.05 9.34 -9.83
CA ASP A 521 36.02 9.13 -8.81
C ASP A 521 36.59 9.12 -7.36
N ALA A 522 35.80 8.63 -6.40
CA ALA A 522 36.20 8.53 -4.98
C ALA A 522 37.44 7.66 -4.77
N ASP A 523 37.58 6.61 -5.57
CA ASP A 523 38.59 5.57 -5.42
C ASP A 523 39.77 5.80 -6.39
N LEU A 524 39.89 7.03 -6.91
CA LEU A 524 40.87 7.45 -7.91
C LEU A 524 40.75 6.67 -9.24
N VAL A 525 39.61 6.06 -9.50
CA VAL A 525 39.34 5.36 -10.76
C VAL A 525 38.98 6.41 -11.83
N PRO A 526 39.53 6.31 -13.05
CA PRO A 526 39.20 7.23 -14.13
C PRO A 526 37.70 7.27 -14.43
N VAL A 527 37.12 8.47 -14.52
CA VAL A 527 35.71 8.64 -14.85
C VAL A 527 35.53 8.53 -16.35
N ASN A 528 35.04 7.38 -16.81
CA ASN A 528 34.70 7.16 -18.20
C ASN A 528 33.23 7.51 -18.47
N VAL A 529 33.01 8.61 -19.19
CA VAL A 529 31.69 9.02 -19.67
C VAL A 529 31.39 8.29 -20.98
N THR A 530 30.29 7.54 -21.03
CA THR A 530 29.84 6.86 -22.26
C THR A 530 28.99 7.79 -23.13
N HIS A 531 28.08 8.53 -22.51
CA HIS A 531 27.18 9.46 -23.18
C HIS A 531 26.98 10.71 -22.34
N ALA A 532 26.77 11.84 -23.00
CA ALA A 532 26.36 13.08 -22.37
C ALA A 532 25.19 13.67 -23.15
N PHE A 533 24.17 14.17 -22.46
CA PHE A 533 22.94 14.67 -23.05
C PHE A 533 22.61 16.07 -22.53
N VAL A 534 22.05 16.90 -23.39
CA VAL A 534 21.59 18.23 -23.01
C VAL A 534 20.32 18.11 -22.16
N GLY A 535 20.22 18.90 -21.11
CA GLY A 535 19.04 18.91 -20.26
C GLY A 535 18.80 20.22 -19.53
N GLU A 536 17.75 20.22 -18.73
CA GLU A 536 17.41 21.31 -17.85
C GLU A 536 16.97 20.76 -16.49
N GLY A 537 17.39 21.44 -15.43
CA GLY A 537 17.11 21.05 -14.04
C GLY A 537 16.30 22.13 -13.34
N ILE A 538 15.57 21.73 -12.31
CA ILE A 538 14.88 22.66 -11.42
C ILE A 538 15.90 23.61 -10.78
N ALA A 539 15.66 24.93 -10.81
CA ALA A 539 16.52 25.91 -10.16
C ALA A 539 16.20 26.00 -8.67
N SER A 540 17.22 26.29 -7.86
CA SER A 540 17.01 26.72 -6.47
C SER A 540 16.26 28.06 -6.45
N GLY A 541 15.01 28.06 -6.00
CA GLY A 541 14.16 29.26 -5.91
C GLY A 541 12.89 29.02 -5.09
N TYR A 542 12.35 30.09 -4.50
CA TYR A 542 11.11 30.05 -3.71
C TYR A 542 9.89 30.01 -4.65
N GLY A 543 9.17 28.88 -4.74
CA GLY A 543 7.90 28.83 -5.48
C GLY A 543 7.45 27.44 -5.92
N PHE A 544 6.26 27.03 -5.48
CA PHE A 544 5.67 25.70 -5.70
C PHE A 544 5.09 25.45 -7.10
N ARG A 545 4.97 26.50 -7.94
CA ARG A 545 4.22 26.39 -9.21
C ARG A 545 5.07 26.51 -10.47
N TYR A 546 6.20 27.22 -10.43
CA TYR A 546 7.14 27.35 -11.56
C TYR A 546 8.55 27.69 -11.04
N PRO A 547 9.24 26.78 -10.34
CA PRO A 547 10.67 26.96 -10.16
C PRO A 547 11.28 27.03 -11.56
N GLY A 548 12.01 28.10 -11.87
CA GLY A 548 12.64 28.26 -13.19
C GLY A 548 13.46 27.01 -13.52
N SER A 549 13.53 26.64 -14.79
CA SER A 549 14.49 25.62 -15.24
C SER A 549 15.82 26.30 -15.55
N LYS A 550 16.91 25.61 -15.22
CA LYS A 550 18.28 26.04 -15.51
C LYS A 550 18.95 25.00 -16.39
N PRO A 551 19.75 25.43 -17.37
CA PRO A 551 20.40 24.49 -18.27
C PRO A 551 21.37 23.60 -17.50
N GLY A 552 21.43 22.35 -17.92
CA GLY A 552 22.29 21.32 -17.35
C GLY A 552 22.72 20.30 -18.41
N SER A 553 23.51 19.33 -17.97
CA SER A 553 23.92 18.18 -18.78
C SER A 553 23.79 16.91 -17.96
N LEU A 554 23.22 15.86 -18.57
CA LEU A 554 23.15 14.51 -18.00
C LEU A 554 24.33 13.70 -18.54
N PHE A 555 25.10 13.09 -17.65
CA PHE A 555 26.21 12.22 -17.97
C PHE A 555 25.88 10.78 -17.61
N VAL A 556 26.21 9.86 -18.50
CA VAL A 556 26.12 8.41 -18.29
C VAL A 556 27.53 7.88 -18.14
N LEU A 557 27.80 7.23 -17.02
CA LEU A 557 29.11 6.71 -16.69
C LEU A 557 29.18 5.21 -16.99
N GLN A 558 30.38 4.71 -17.31
CA GLN A 558 30.61 3.31 -17.66
C GLN A 558 30.22 2.32 -16.55
N ASN A 559 30.25 2.75 -15.29
CA ASN A 559 29.83 1.97 -14.13
C ASN A 559 28.30 1.97 -13.90
N GLY A 560 27.50 2.54 -14.82
CA GLY A 560 26.05 2.58 -14.74
C GLY A 560 25.47 3.69 -13.86
N ILE A 561 26.32 4.58 -13.33
CA ILE A 561 25.91 5.78 -12.58
C ILE A 561 25.48 6.87 -13.56
N LEU A 562 24.43 7.60 -13.20
CA LEU A 562 24.04 8.82 -13.90
C LEU A 562 24.43 10.05 -13.08
N ALA A 563 24.90 11.10 -13.72
CA ALA A 563 25.20 12.36 -13.05
C ALA A 563 24.55 13.52 -13.81
N PHE A 564 23.67 14.27 -13.17
CA PHE A 564 23.13 15.50 -13.74
C PHE A 564 23.84 16.70 -13.14
N MET A 565 24.40 17.57 -13.99
CA MET A 565 25.10 18.78 -13.58
C MET A 565 24.38 20.03 -14.06
N TRP A 566 24.13 20.98 -13.14
CA TRP A 566 23.65 22.31 -13.49
C TRP A 566 24.81 23.17 -13.99
N LYS A 567 24.68 23.80 -15.17
CA LYS A 567 25.78 24.54 -15.80
C LYS A 567 26.24 25.74 -14.98
N GLU A 568 25.30 26.53 -14.47
CA GLU A 568 25.59 27.77 -13.73
C GLU A 568 26.20 27.51 -12.35
N SER A 569 25.62 26.59 -11.57
CA SER A 569 26.04 26.34 -10.19
C SER A 569 27.13 25.28 -10.06
N ARG A 570 27.34 24.47 -11.11
CA ARG A 570 28.23 23.29 -11.11
C ARG A 570 27.87 22.24 -10.05
N VAL A 571 26.67 22.34 -9.48
CA VAL A 571 26.11 21.35 -8.55
C VAL A 571 25.81 20.08 -9.34
N VAL A 572 26.08 18.93 -8.74
CA VAL A 572 25.85 17.62 -9.35
C VAL A 572 24.91 16.78 -8.51
N LEU A 573 23.95 16.15 -9.17
CA LEU A 573 23.09 15.12 -8.62
C LEU A 573 23.54 13.78 -9.20
N THR A 574 24.11 12.91 -8.36
CA THR A 574 24.52 11.56 -8.74
C THR A 574 23.39 10.60 -8.48
N LEU A 575 23.16 9.66 -9.40
CA LEU A 575 22.10 8.66 -9.34
C LEU A 575 22.66 7.26 -9.57
N GLN A 576 22.14 6.31 -8.81
CA GLN A 576 22.38 4.87 -9.01
C GLN A 576 21.07 4.11 -8.95
N ARG A 577 21.00 2.99 -9.66
CA ARG A 577 19.80 2.17 -9.76
C ARG A 577 19.52 1.49 -8.43
N LEU A 578 18.25 1.44 -8.02
CA LEU A 578 17.87 0.89 -6.71
C LEU A 578 17.20 -0.48 -6.80
N ASN A 579 17.61 -1.37 -5.90
CA ASN A 579 16.83 -2.54 -5.51
C ASN A 579 16.22 -2.30 -4.11
N LEU A 580 14.98 -1.78 -4.07
CA LEU A 580 14.30 -1.49 -2.79
C LEU A 580 14.12 -2.73 -1.93
N GLN A 581 13.92 -3.90 -2.53
CA GLN A 581 13.71 -5.13 -1.78
C GLN A 581 14.97 -5.50 -0.98
N GLU A 582 16.14 -5.39 -1.60
CA GLU A 582 17.43 -5.63 -0.92
C GLU A 582 17.72 -4.54 0.11
N LEU A 583 17.49 -3.27 -0.24
CA LEU A 583 17.71 -2.15 0.68
C LEU A 583 16.85 -2.29 1.95
N LEU A 584 15.57 -2.67 1.83
CA LEU A 584 14.71 -2.86 2.99
C LEU A 584 15.10 -4.09 3.82
N LYS A 585 15.62 -5.15 3.18
CA LYS A 585 16.16 -6.33 3.88
C LYS A 585 17.41 -6.03 4.71
N LYS A 586 18.23 -5.07 4.26
CA LYS A 586 19.39 -4.55 5.01
C LYS A 586 19.03 -3.38 5.95
N GLY A 587 17.86 -2.77 5.73
CA GLY A 587 17.43 -1.57 6.41
C GLY A 587 16.98 -1.77 7.85
N GLU A 588 16.83 -0.67 8.55
CA GLU A 588 16.46 -0.62 9.96
C GLU A 588 14.98 -0.23 10.13
N ARG A 589 14.27 -1.02 10.92
CA ARG A 589 12.85 -0.78 11.21
C ARG A 589 12.71 0.26 12.31
N VAL A 590 12.02 1.36 12.01
CA VAL A 590 11.62 2.37 12.99
C VAL A 590 10.17 2.15 13.46
N PRO A 591 9.79 2.75 14.60
CA PRO A 591 8.42 2.68 15.08
C PRO A 591 7.40 3.26 14.08
N SER A 592 6.27 2.57 13.91
CA SER A 592 5.16 3.04 13.06
C SER A 592 4.45 4.26 13.64
N LEU A 593 3.77 5.03 12.79
CA LEU A 593 2.82 6.06 13.23
C LEU A 593 1.51 5.43 13.78
N PRO A 594 0.58 6.21 14.36
CA PRO A 594 -0.77 5.74 14.66
C PRO A 594 -1.46 5.15 13.41
N PRO A 595 -2.35 4.15 13.53
CA PRO A 595 -2.75 3.27 12.43
C PRO A 595 -3.27 3.99 11.17
N VAL A 596 -4.20 4.92 11.35
CA VAL A 596 -4.84 5.63 10.24
C VAL A 596 -3.86 6.59 9.56
N THR A 597 -3.04 7.30 10.34
CA THR A 597 -2.02 8.21 9.82
C THR A 597 -0.82 7.46 9.24
N ASN A 598 -0.55 6.25 9.73
CA ASN A 598 0.46 5.34 9.21
C ASN A 598 0.08 4.77 7.85
N PHE A 599 -1.22 4.55 7.59
CA PHE A 599 -1.72 4.14 6.28
C PHE A 599 -1.65 5.28 5.27
N SER A 600 -2.36 6.39 5.55
CA SER A 600 -2.39 7.58 4.71
C SER A 600 -2.19 8.81 5.58
N TYR A 601 -1.00 9.41 5.47
CA TYR A 601 -0.65 10.61 6.21
C TYR A 601 -1.27 11.81 5.49
N LEU A 602 -2.29 12.42 6.10
CA LEU A 602 -3.17 13.45 5.50
C LEU A 602 -2.87 14.87 6.03
N THR A 603 -1.71 15.08 6.66
CA THR A 603 -1.42 16.30 7.43
C THR A 603 -0.49 17.19 6.64
N LYS A 604 -1.03 18.30 6.10
CA LYS A 604 -0.31 19.28 5.28
C LYS A 604 0.84 19.95 6.04
N SER A 605 1.95 19.23 6.20
CA SER A 605 3.18 19.69 6.83
C SER A 605 4.35 19.48 5.88
N TYR A 606 5.21 20.49 5.83
CA TYR A 606 6.48 20.40 5.11
C TYR A 606 7.59 19.75 5.94
N SER A 607 7.33 19.47 7.23
CA SER A 607 8.29 18.83 8.13
C SER A 607 8.17 17.30 8.11
N ASN A 608 9.31 16.62 8.22
CA ASN A 608 9.33 15.18 8.37
C ASN A 608 8.88 14.80 9.80
N VAL A 609 7.80 14.05 9.90
CA VAL A 609 7.14 13.70 11.18
C VAL A 609 7.87 12.59 11.93
N PHE A 610 8.82 11.94 11.25
CA PHE A 610 9.76 11.03 11.88
C PHE A 610 10.97 11.75 12.49
N VAL A 611 11.10 13.08 12.29
CA VAL A 611 12.16 13.88 12.93
C VAL A 611 11.88 13.95 14.44
N GLY A 612 12.79 13.40 15.24
CA GLY A 612 12.69 13.36 16.69
C GLY A 612 12.19 12.02 17.27
N LEU A 613 11.85 11.04 16.43
CA LEU A 613 11.72 9.66 16.92
C LEU A 613 13.12 9.11 17.23
N PRO A 614 13.33 8.47 18.39
CA PRO A 614 14.64 7.92 18.73
C PRO A 614 15.00 6.84 17.71
N SER A 615 16.05 7.08 16.91
CA SER A 615 16.70 6.04 16.14
C SER A 615 17.34 5.04 17.11
N PRO A 616 17.28 3.73 16.86
CA PRO A 616 18.00 2.76 17.69
C PRO A 616 19.53 3.00 17.69
N SER A 617 20.07 3.65 16.66
CA SER A 617 21.46 4.13 16.62
C SER A 617 21.80 5.20 17.68
N ASN A 618 20.81 5.90 18.26
CA ASN A 618 21.05 6.82 19.38
C ASN A 618 21.32 6.11 20.71
N PHE A 619 21.19 4.78 20.80
CA PHE A 619 21.58 4.02 21.99
C PHE A 619 23.10 3.82 22.11
N LEU A 620 23.88 4.06 21.05
CA LEU A 620 25.34 3.86 21.08
C LEU A 620 26.16 5.13 21.38
N SER A 621 25.52 6.30 21.52
CA SER A 621 26.21 7.57 21.82
C SER A 621 26.01 8.11 23.25
N SER A 622 25.31 7.37 24.12
CA SER A 622 25.09 7.78 25.52
C SER A 622 25.75 6.82 26.51
N SER A 623 27.08 6.83 26.56
CA SER A 623 27.82 6.50 27.78
C SER A 623 29.20 7.15 27.77
N ARG A 624 29.25 8.46 28.06
CA ARG A 624 30.47 9.11 28.56
C ARG A 624 30.08 10.12 29.65
N PHE A 625 30.48 9.77 30.88
CA PHE A 625 30.49 10.54 32.14
C PHE A 625 29.09 10.83 32.73
N ALA A 626 28.77 10.47 33.98
CA ALA A 626 29.57 10.32 35.19
C ALA A 626 29.37 8.98 35.93
#